data_AF-A0A1W1EF60-F1
#
_entry.id   AF-A0A1W1EF60-F1
#
_cell.length_a   1.000
_cell.length_b   1.000
_cell.length_c   1.000
_cell.angle_alpha   90.00
_cell.angle_beta   90.00
_cell.angle_gamma   90.00
#
_symmetry.space_group_name_H-M   'P 1'
#
loop_
_entity.id
_entity.type
_entity.pdbx_description
1 polymer ?
#
loop_
_entity_poly.entity_id
_entity_poly.type
_entity_poly.pdbx_seq_one_letter_code
_entity_poly.pdbx_strand_id
1 'polypeptide(L)'
;MNLFELYTDYVRNKKDLASYVKERKNYHTRGEFSDETLLYAQECFNRLKEDDPVIYDKMYETLEEYYKRDEGLCMEYPITFTREIMKIYKKNIPAERVYENYKKGLDHHCQDS
;
A
#
# COMPACT_ATOMS: atom_id res chain seq x y z
N MET A 1 -11.74 13.99 6.09
CA MET A 1 -11.12 12.68 6.36
C MET A 1 -12.20 11.61 6.37
N ASN A 2 -12.39 10.97 5.23
CA ASN A 2 -13.16 9.74 5.08
C ASN A 2 -12.25 8.51 5.31
N LEU A 3 -12.84 7.31 5.26
CA LEU A 3 -12.11 6.06 5.51
C LEU A 3 -10.93 5.84 4.54
N PHE A 4 -11.08 6.28 3.30
CA PHE A 4 -10.06 6.17 2.27
C PHE A 4 -8.91 7.14 2.52
N GLU A 5 -9.21 8.40 2.84
CA GLU A 5 -8.21 9.40 3.22
C GLU A 5 -7.42 8.96 4.45
N LEU A 6 -8.10 8.36 5.43
CA LEU A 6 -7.48 7.77 6.61
C LEU A 6 -6.53 6.62 6.22
N TYR A 7 -6.99 5.67 5.40
CA TYR A 7 -6.15 4.56 4.96
C TYR A 7 -4.91 5.03 4.17
N THR A 8 -5.11 6.00 3.28
CA THR A 8 -4.04 6.63 2.49
C THR A 8 -3.00 7.27 3.38
N ASP A 9 -3.43 8.05 4.38
CA ASP A 9 -2.54 8.64 5.37
C ASP A 9 -1.74 7.57 6.12
N TYR A 10 -2.39 6.47 6.52
CA TYR A 10 -1.72 5.38 7.21
C TYR A 10 -0.64 4.72 6.36
N VAL A 11 -0.95 4.41 5.10
CA VAL A 11 0.03 3.80 4.19
C VAL A 11 1.14 4.79 3.89
N ARG A 12 0.84 5.98 3.36
CA ARG A 12 1.86 6.96 2.90
C ARG A 12 2.80 7.41 4.01
N ASN A 13 2.27 7.61 5.22
CA ASN A 13 3.07 8.04 6.37
C ASN A 13 3.66 6.87 7.17
N LYS A 14 3.69 5.66 6.60
CA LYS A 14 4.28 4.45 7.21
C LYS A 14 3.73 4.19 8.62
N LYS A 15 2.45 4.50 8.87
CA LYS A 15 1.79 4.28 10.16
C LYS A 15 1.35 2.82 10.28
N ASP A 16 1.20 2.37 11.52
CA ASP A 16 0.82 0.99 11.83
C ASP A 16 -0.62 0.67 11.42
N LEU A 17 -0.81 -0.27 10.49
CA LEU A 17 -2.13 -0.68 10.02
C LEU A 17 -2.95 -1.39 11.09
N ALA A 18 -2.35 -1.97 12.13
CA ALA A 18 -3.10 -2.51 13.26
C ALA A 18 -3.82 -1.39 14.04
N SER A 19 -3.22 -0.20 14.10
CA SER A 19 -3.85 1.00 14.67
C SER A 19 -4.97 1.54 13.76
N TYR A 20 -4.78 1.50 12.43
CA TYR A 20 -5.86 1.80 11.47
C TYR A 20 -7.07 0.88 11.65
N VAL A 21 -6.87 -0.43 11.87
CA VAL A 21 -7.96 -1.38 12.14
C VAL A 21 -8.80 -0.99 13.37
N LYS A 22 -8.19 -0.36 14.38
CA LYS A 22 -8.91 0.15 15.54
C LYS A 22 -9.67 1.44 15.22
N GLU A 23 -9.02 2.37 14.53
CA GLU A 23 -9.59 3.69 14.23
C GLU A 23 -10.74 3.61 13.21
N ARG A 24 -10.61 2.74 12.20
CA ARG A 24 -11.59 2.58 11.12
C ARG A 24 -12.97 2.13 11.60
N LYS A 25 -13.07 1.54 12.80
CA LYS A 25 -14.34 1.12 13.42
C LYS A 25 -15.27 2.29 13.73
N ASN A 26 -14.73 3.50 13.82
CA ASN A 26 -15.51 4.72 14.01
C ASN A 26 -16.16 5.21 12.70
N TYR A 27 -15.92 4.53 11.57
CA TYR A 27 -16.47 4.86 10.27
C TYR A 27 -17.55 3.84 9.90
N HIS A 28 -18.72 4.31 9.46
CA HIS A 28 -19.85 3.46 9.06
C HIS A 28 -19.74 2.94 7.62
N THR A 29 -18.56 3.05 7.01
CA THR A 29 -18.28 2.64 5.64
C THR A 29 -17.39 1.40 5.61
N ARG A 30 -17.62 0.51 4.65
CA ARG A 30 -16.76 -0.66 4.46
C ARG A 30 -15.51 -0.25 3.66
N GLY A 31 -14.34 -0.57 4.20
CA GLY A 31 -13.07 -0.41 3.49
C GLY A 31 -12.77 -1.57 2.54
N GLU A 32 -11.79 -1.38 1.67
CA GLU A 32 -11.36 -2.37 0.67
C GLU A 32 -10.87 -3.69 1.30
N PHE A 33 -10.13 -3.61 2.41
CA PHE A 33 -9.53 -4.76 3.08
C PHE A 33 -10.31 -5.16 4.35
N SER A 34 -10.37 -6.46 4.64
CA SER A 34 -10.82 -6.96 5.96
C SER A 34 -9.78 -6.65 7.05
N ASP A 35 -10.19 -6.71 8.32
CA ASP A 35 -9.28 -6.52 9.46
C ASP A 35 -8.12 -7.53 9.39
N GLU A 36 -8.42 -8.80 9.13
CA GLU A 36 -7.43 -9.87 8.94
C GLU A 36 -6.45 -9.54 7.79
N THR A 37 -6.97 -9.03 6.67
CA THR A 37 -6.13 -8.68 5.53
C THR A 37 -5.19 -7.52 5.85
N LEU A 38 -5.63 -6.54 6.63
CA LEU A 38 -4.82 -5.39 7.06
C LEU A 38 -3.74 -5.80 8.06
N LEU A 39 -4.05 -6.70 8.99
CA LEU A 39 -3.07 -7.24 9.93
C LEU A 39 -1.99 -8.04 9.18
N TYR A 40 -2.41 -8.90 8.24
CA TYR A 40 -1.46 -9.62 7.38
C TYR A 40 -0.61 -8.68 6.50
N ALA A 41 -1.20 -7.59 6.00
CA ALA A 41 -0.46 -6.56 5.28
C ALA A 41 0.62 -5.91 6.18
N GLN A 42 0.30 -5.61 7.44
CA GLN A 42 1.27 -5.08 8.40
C GLN A 42 2.44 -6.05 8.63
N GLU A 43 2.15 -7.35 8.77
CA GLU A 43 3.18 -8.38 8.88
C GLU A 43 4.08 -8.41 7.64
N CYS A 44 3.49 -8.34 6.44
CA CYS A 44 4.25 -8.26 5.19
C CYS A 44 5.11 -7.00 5.11
N PHE A 45 4.62 -5.86 5.60
CA PHE A 45 5.36 -4.59 5.60
C PHE A 45 6.56 -4.68 6.53
N ASN A 46 6.37 -5.20 7.73
CA ASN A 46 7.45 -5.41 8.70
C ASN A 46 8.48 -6.38 8.15
N ARG A 47 8.03 -7.50 7.58
CA ARG A 47 8.91 -8.50 7.00
C ARG A 47 9.71 -7.98 5.81
N LEU A 48 9.11 -7.19 4.91
CA LEU A 48 9.84 -6.62 3.78
C LEU A 48 10.88 -5.61 4.25
N LYS A 49 10.55 -4.80 5.26
CA LYS A 49 11.48 -3.86 5.88
C LYS A 49 12.69 -4.55 6.51
N GLU A 50 12.52 -5.76 7.05
CA GLU A 50 13.59 -6.56 7.65
C GLU A 50 14.38 -7.35 6.61
N ASP A 51 13.70 -8.07 5.71
CA ASP A 51 14.30 -8.97 4.73
C ASP A 51 15.02 -8.20 3.61
N ASP A 52 14.45 -7.09 3.13
CA ASP A 52 14.98 -6.27 2.03
C ASP A 52 14.60 -4.78 2.20
N PRO A 53 15.28 -4.05 3.10
CA PRO A 53 14.98 -2.65 3.38
C PRO A 53 15.15 -1.74 2.15
N VAL A 54 16.02 -2.11 1.21
CA VAL A 54 16.25 -1.33 -0.01
C VAL A 54 15.02 -1.40 -0.91
N ILE A 55 14.46 -2.58 -1.13
CA ILE A 55 13.21 -2.71 -1.90
C ILE A 55 12.04 -2.08 -1.15
N TYR A 56 11.97 -2.22 0.18
CA TYR A 56 10.96 -1.55 0.98
C TYR A 56 10.94 -0.03 0.74
N ASP A 57 12.08 0.64 0.85
CA ASP A 57 12.15 2.08 0.64
C ASP A 57 11.86 2.47 -0.81
N LYS A 58 12.38 1.74 -1.80
CA LYS A 58 12.08 1.97 -3.22
C LYS A 58 10.58 1.85 -3.55
N MET A 59 9.87 0.91 -2.92
CA MET A 59 8.42 0.77 -3.09
C MET A 59 7.70 2.04 -2.60
N TYR A 60 8.10 2.59 -1.45
CA TYR A 60 7.54 3.83 -0.91
C TYR A 60 7.89 5.06 -1.76
N GLU A 61 9.12 5.15 -2.26
CA GLU A 61 9.52 6.20 -3.18
C GLU A 61 8.65 6.18 -4.44
N THR A 62 8.40 4.99 -5.00
CA THR A 62 7.55 4.80 -6.17
C THR A 62 6.10 5.20 -5.88
N LEU A 63 5.58 4.86 -4.69
CA LEU A 63 4.25 5.32 -4.25
C LEU A 63 4.16 6.86 -4.26
N GLU A 64 5.16 7.55 -3.72
CA GLU A 64 5.17 9.01 -3.73
C GLU A 64 5.33 9.59 -5.15
N GLU A 65 6.05 8.91 -6.05
CA GLU A 65 6.10 9.30 -7.47
C GLU A 65 4.74 9.20 -8.16
N TYR A 66 3.98 8.13 -7.90
CA TYR A 66 2.59 8.01 -8.37
C TYR A 66 1.74 9.21 -7.93
N TYR A 67 1.80 9.54 -6.64
CA TYR A 67 1.07 10.69 -6.10
C TYR A 67 1.53 12.03 -6.71
N LYS A 68 2.82 12.20 -7.00
CA LYS A 68 3.33 13.42 -7.65
C LYS A 68 2.86 13.56 -9.10
N ARG A 69 2.75 12.46 -9.85
CA ARG A 69 2.36 12.48 -11.28
C ARG A 69 0.88 12.83 -11.47
N ASP A 70 0.01 12.31 -10.61
CA ASP A 70 -1.45 12.53 -10.73
C ASP A 70 -1.99 13.55 -9.71
N GLU A 71 -1.15 14.48 -9.25
CA GLU A 71 -1.51 15.53 -8.27
C GLU A 71 -2.20 15.01 -7.00
N GLY A 72 -1.93 13.75 -6.67
CA GLY A 72 -2.43 13.02 -5.52
C GLY A 72 -3.90 12.63 -5.55
N LEU A 73 -4.49 12.54 -6.75
CA LEU A 73 -5.93 12.29 -6.91
C LEU A 73 -6.33 10.82 -6.91
N CYS A 74 -5.41 9.89 -7.22
CA CYS A 74 -5.78 8.50 -7.45
C CYS A 74 -5.87 7.68 -6.16
N MET A 75 -7.07 7.15 -5.91
CA MET A 75 -7.36 6.39 -4.71
C MET A 75 -6.79 4.96 -4.75
N GLU A 76 -6.50 4.43 -5.93
CA GLU A 76 -6.06 3.04 -6.08
C GLU A 76 -4.60 2.81 -5.70
N TYR A 77 -3.77 3.84 -5.60
CA TYR A 77 -2.35 3.72 -5.30
C TYR A 77 -2.01 3.02 -3.98
N PRO A 78 -2.55 3.40 -2.81
CA PRO A 78 -2.26 2.74 -1.54
C PRO A 78 -2.82 1.31 -1.49
N ILE A 79 -3.91 1.05 -2.21
CA ILE A 79 -4.51 -0.29 -2.33
C ILE A 79 -3.58 -1.19 -3.15
N THR A 80 -3.17 -0.73 -4.33
CA THR A 80 -2.27 -1.47 -5.24
C THR A 80 -0.90 -1.70 -4.59
N PHE A 81 -0.35 -0.67 -3.95
CA PHE A 81 0.88 -0.77 -3.16
C PHE A 81 0.82 -1.89 -2.12
N THR A 82 -0.24 -1.91 -1.33
CA THR A 82 -0.43 -2.92 -0.27
C THR A 82 -0.56 -4.32 -0.86
N ARG A 83 -1.32 -4.47 -1.95
CA ARG A 83 -1.47 -5.75 -2.66
C ARG A 83 -0.14 -6.26 -3.22
N GLU A 84 0.68 -5.40 -3.81
CA GLU A 84 1.98 -5.80 -4.35
C GLU A 84 2.95 -6.25 -3.25
N ILE A 85 3.01 -5.57 -2.10
CA ILE A 85 3.84 -6.06 -0.99
C ILE A 85 3.33 -7.41 -0.46
N MET A 86 2.02 -7.56 -0.27
CA MET A 86 1.45 -8.85 0.17
C MET A 86 1.73 -9.98 -0.82
N LYS A 87 1.81 -9.69 -2.11
CA LYS A 87 2.04 -10.65 -3.19
C LYS A 87 3.43 -11.30 -3.10
N ILE A 88 4.44 -10.59 -2.59
CA ILE A 88 5.79 -11.12 -2.31
C ILE A 88 5.65 -12.39 -1.48
N TYR A 89 4.93 -12.31 -0.36
CA TYR A 89 4.83 -13.41 0.61
C TYR A 89 3.70 -14.40 0.31
N LYS A 90 2.54 -13.93 -0.18
CA LYS A 90 1.44 -14.84 -0.54
C LYS A 90 1.78 -15.76 -1.71
N LYS A 91 2.59 -15.29 -2.65
CA LYS A 91 2.95 -16.04 -3.87
C LYS A 91 4.42 -16.44 -3.92
N ASN A 92 5.18 -16.12 -2.87
CA ASN A 92 6.62 -16.37 -2.78
C ASN A 92 7.40 -15.82 -4.00
N ILE A 93 7.04 -14.62 -4.45
CA ILE A 93 7.70 -13.94 -5.58
C ILE A 93 8.83 -13.08 -5.02
N PRO A 94 10.04 -13.09 -5.63
CA PRO A 94 11.12 -12.22 -5.20
C PRO A 94 10.70 -10.75 -5.14
N ALA A 95 11.06 -10.06 -4.06
CA ALA A 95 10.67 -8.67 -3.80
C ALA A 95 11.09 -7.73 -4.96
N GLU A 96 12.31 -7.90 -5.47
CA GLU A 96 12.83 -7.17 -6.63
C GLU A 96 11.94 -7.34 -7.86
N ARG A 97 11.47 -8.56 -8.16
CA ARG A 97 10.59 -8.81 -9.30
C ARG A 97 9.22 -8.16 -9.14
N VAL A 98 8.70 -8.12 -7.91
CA VAL A 98 7.46 -7.40 -7.62
C VAL A 98 7.68 -5.90 -7.81
N TYR A 99 8.76 -5.35 -7.27
CA TYR A 99 9.12 -3.94 -7.41
C TYR A 99 9.25 -3.52 -8.88
N GLU A 100 9.99 -4.27 -9.70
CA GLU A 100 10.17 -3.96 -11.12
C GLU A 100 8.84 -3.95 -11.90
N ASN A 101 7.89 -4.81 -11.52
CA ASN A 101 6.56 -4.79 -12.12
C ASN A 101 5.71 -3.62 -11.58
N TYR A 102 5.79 -3.35 -10.28
CA TYR A 102 5.09 -2.24 -9.65
C TYR A 102 5.53 -0.89 -10.24
N LYS A 103 6.83 -0.71 -10.47
CA LYS A 103 7.38 0.51 -11.08
C LYS A 103 6.89 0.74 -12.51
N LYS A 104 6.70 -0.30 -13.31
CA LYS A 104 6.16 -0.18 -14.69
C LYS A 104 4.75 0.39 -14.74
N GLY A 105 3.98 0.28 -13.66
CA GLY A 105 2.67 0.92 -13.58
C GLY A 105 2.75 2.46 -13.63
N LEU A 106 3.91 3.08 -13.36
CA LEU A 106 4.09 4.54 -13.48
C LEU A 106 3.89 5.05 -14.91
N ASP A 107 4.05 4.16 -15.90
CA ASP A 107 3.83 4.48 -17.31
C ASP A 107 2.35 4.35 -17.73
N HIS A 108 1.47 3.90 -16.82
CA HIS A 108 0.03 3.78 -17.03
C HIS A 108 -0.70 4.82 -16.15
N HIS A 109 -1.48 5.72 -16.76
CA HIS A 109 -2.32 6.65 -16.02
C HIS A 109 -3.38 5.90 -15.20
N CYS A 110 -3.64 6.39 -13.97
CA CYS A 110 -4.76 5.93 -13.17
C CYS A 110 -6.08 6.18 -13.92
N GLN A 111 -6.82 5.12 -14.21
CA GLN A 111 -8.14 5.19 -14.83
C GLN A 111 -9.19 5.25 -13.71
N ASP A 112 -9.24 6.34 -12.96
CA ASP A 112 -10.43 6.63 -12.15
C ASP A 112 -11.57 6.94 -13.13
N SER A 113 -12.45 5.96 -13.35
CA SER A 113 -13.68 6.08 -14.15
C SER A 113 -14.91 6.07 -13.25
#